data_AF-A0A9W9Q1Q7-F1
#
_entry.id   AF-A0A9W9Q1Q7-F1
#
_cell.length_a   1.000
_cell.length_b   1.000
_cell.length_c   1.000
_cell.angle_alpha   90.00
_cell.angle_beta   90.00
_cell.angle_gamma   90.00
#
_symmetry.space_group_name_H-M   'P 1'
#
loop_
_entity.id
_entity.type
_entity.pdbx_description
1 polymer ?
#
loop_
_entity_poly.entity_id
_entity_poly.type
_entity_poly.pdbx_seq_one_letter_code
_entity_poly.pdbx_strand_id
1 'polypeptide(L)'
;MDLSGLSSFPDIELFPTFLDRVALEDPSKVWISSPRDVNDLSRGFRDYTARETANYENNAAWYATSIWIVVLLLVWHDEYTGIDC
;
A
#
# COMPACT_ATOMS: atom_id res chain seq x y z
N MET A 1 -27.04 6.75 2.61
CA MET A 1 -26.00 7.01 1.60
C MET A 1 -26.03 5.85 0.64
N ASP A 2 -26.41 6.13 -0.60
CA ASP A 2 -26.52 5.14 -1.66
C ASP A 2 -25.12 4.87 -2.23
N LEU A 3 -24.63 3.65 -2.06
CA LEU A 3 -23.30 3.21 -2.52
C LEU A 3 -23.38 2.52 -3.90
N SER A 4 -24.55 2.50 -4.55
CA SER A 4 -24.73 1.89 -5.88
C SER A 4 -24.02 2.63 -7.01
N GLY A 5 -23.54 3.86 -6.77
CA GLY A 5 -22.70 4.62 -7.71
C GLY A 5 -21.22 4.24 -7.73
N LEU A 6 -20.74 3.48 -6.73
CA LEU A 6 -19.33 3.04 -6.69
C LEU A 6 -19.02 1.90 -7.67
N SER A 7 -20.05 1.22 -8.20
CA SER A 7 -19.89 0.18 -9.23
C SER A 7 -19.78 0.73 -10.66
N SER A 8 -19.87 2.05 -10.86
CA SER A 8 -19.89 2.70 -12.19
C SER A 8 -18.57 3.37 -12.59
N PHE A 9 -17.43 2.93 -12.04
CA PHE A 9 -16.12 3.36 -12.49
C PHE A 9 -15.41 2.26 -13.31
N PRO A 10 -15.81 2.02 -14.56
CA PRO A 10 -15.18 0.99 -15.40
C PRO A 10 -13.74 1.33 -15.79
N ASP A 11 -13.30 2.59 -15.64
CA ASP A 11 -11.98 3.08 -16.09
C ASP A 11 -11.21 3.89 -15.01
N ILE A 12 -11.56 3.76 -13.72
CA ILE A 12 -10.67 4.34 -12.69
C ILE A 12 -9.45 3.45 -12.59
N GLU A 13 -8.35 3.93 -13.17
CA GLU A 13 -7.02 3.39 -12.94
C GLU A 13 -6.77 3.35 -11.43
N LEU A 14 -6.45 2.16 -10.92
CA LEU A 14 -6.11 1.99 -9.51
C LEU A 14 -4.86 2.82 -9.21
N PHE A 15 -4.87 3.49 -8.07
CA PHE A 15 -3.77 4.36 -7.66
C PHE A 15 -2.37 3.69 -7.74
N PRO A 16 -2.18 2.42 -7.31
CA PRO A 16 -0.90 1.74 -7.47
C PRO A 16 -0.47 1.57 -8.93
N THR A 17 -1.40 1.23 -9.83
CA THR A 17 -1.13 1.06 -11.26
C THR A 17 -0.73 2.39 -11.90
N PHE A 18 -1.41 3.47 -11.52
CA PHE A 18 -1.07 4.82 -11.94
C PHE A 18 0.33 5.22 -11.44
N LEU A 19 0.63 4.98 -10.17
CA LEU A 19 1.92 5.32 -9.57
C LEU A 19 3.06 4.53 -10.21
N ASP A 20 2.87 3.24 -10.49
CA ASP A 20 3.83 2.42 -11.22
C ASP A 20 4.10 2.97 -12.63
N ARG A 21 3.06 3.43 -13.34
CA ARG A 21 3.23 4.08 -14.65
C ARG A 21 4.07 5.36 -14.52
N VAL A 22 3.77 6.22 -13.54
CA VAL A 22 4.55 7.45 -13.32
C VAL A 22 6.00 7.12 -12.93
N ALA A 23 6.22 6.10 -12.10
CA ALA A 23 7.56 5.65 -11.71
C ALA A 23 8.36 5.07 -12.88
N LEU A 24 7.70 4.52 -13.91
CA LEU A 24 8.31 4.07 -15.16
C LEU A 24 8.65 5.23 -16.09
N GLU A 25 7.73 6.18 -16.25
CA GLU A 25 7.88 7.35 -17.13
C GLU A 25 8.91 8.36 -16.61
N ASP A 26 8.82 8.73 -15.33
CA ASP A 26 9.75 9.62 -14.66
C ASP A 26 10.04 9.15 -13.23
N PRO A 27 11.04 8.26 -13.07
CA PRO A 27 11.38 7.69 -11.76
C PRO A 27 11.94 8.72 -10.77
N SER A 28 12.46 9.85 -11.26
CA SER A 28 13.13 10.87 -10.45
C SER A 28 12.18 11.96 -9.98
N LYS A 29 10.97 12.00 -10.53
CA LYS A 29 9.92 12.95 -10.15
C LYS A 29 9.63 12.87 -8.67
N VAL A 30 9.74 13.99 -7.97
CA VAL A 30 9.28 14.10 -6.58
C VAL A 30 7.76 13.91 -6.55
N TRP A 31 7.30 12.95 -5.77
CA TRP A 31 5.89 12.60 -5.65
C TRP A 31 5.30 13.05 -4.33
N ILE A 32 6.00 12.77 -3.24
CA ILE A 32 5.57 13.12 -1.88
C ILE A 32 6.73 13.82 -1.19
N SER A 33 6.43 14.85 -0.41
CA SER A 33 7.38 15.50 0.49
C SER A 33 6.86 15.38 1.91
N SER A 34 7.66 14.79 2.79
CA SER A 34 7.29 14.56 4.19
C SER A 34 8.21 15.35 5.11
N PRO A 35 7.69 15.99 6.17
CA PRO A 35 8.54 16.68 7.14
C PRO A 35 9.51 15.68 7.79
N ARG A 36 10.77 16.10 7.97
CA ARG A 36 11.78 15.26 8.64
C ARG A 36 11.46 15.03 10.11
N ASP A 37 10.76 15.98 10.72
CA ASP A 37 10.29 15.92 12.10
C ASP A 37 8.86 16.43 12.15
N VAL A 38 7.95 15.57 12.62
CA VAL A 38 6.52 15.89 12.72
C VAL A 38 6.24 16.98 13.76
N ASN A 39 7.15 17.20 14.71
CA ASN A 39 7.02 18.20 15.77
C ASN A 39 7.79 19.49 15.47
N ASP A 40 8.65 19.48 14.45
CA ASP A 40 9.51 20.62 14.10
C ASP A 40 9.70 20.75 12.58
N LEU A 41 8.79 21.50 11.95
CA LEU A 41 8.80 21.76 10.52
C LEU A 41 10.02 22.60 10.06
N SER A 42 10.74 23.25 10.98
CA SER A 42 11.93 24.05 10.62
C SER A 42 13.11 23.19 10.17
N ARG A 43 13.10 21.89 10.49
CA ARG A 43 14.09 20.90 10.05
C ARG A 43 13.97 20.55 8.56
N GLY A 44 12.96 21.10 7.90
CA GLY A 44 12.72 20.93 6.48
C GLY A 44 12.05 19.61 6.13
N PHE A 45 11.98 19.35 4.84
CA PHE A 45 11.27 18.21 4.27
C PHE A 45 12.23 17.22 3.64
N ARG A 46 11.77 15.98 3.52
CA ARG A 46 12.39 14.95 2.72
C ARG A 46 11.45 14.63 1.58
N ASP A 47 11.97 14.83 0.38
CA ASP A 47 11.29 14.46 -0.84
C ASP A 47 11.48 12.97 -1.10
N TYR A 48 10.42 12.32 -1.56
CA TYR A 48 10.38 10.95 -2.01
C TYR A 48 9.99 10.93 -3.48
N THR A 49 10.78 10.23 -4.27
CA THR A 49 10.55 10.08 -5.70
C THR A 49 9.38 9.14 -5.99
N ALA A 50 8.81 9.23 -7.19
CA ALA A 50 7.77 8.31 -7.66
C ALA A 50 8.24 6.85 -7.56
N ARG A 51 9.49 6.57 -7.93
CA ARG A 51 10.09 5.24 -7.80
C ARG A 51 10.19 4.76 -6.35
N GLU A 52 10.66 5.61 -5.44
CA GLU A 52 10.73 5.25 -4.02
C GLU A 52 9.34 4.96 -3.47
N THR A 53 8.36 5.79 -3.82
CA THR A 53 6.97 5.65 -3.35
C THR A 53 6.34 4.35 -3.87
N ALA A 54 6.47 4.06 -5.17
CA ALA A 54 5.98 2.81 -5.76
C ALA A 54 6.60 1.56 -5.10
N ASN A 55 7.90 1.60 -4.81
CA ASN A 55 8.56 0.51 -4.10
C ASN A 55 8.05 0.37 -2.66
N TYR A 56 7.78 1.46 -1.95
CA TYR A 56 7.19 1.41 -0.61
C TYR A 56 5.81 0.77 -0.62
N GLU A 57 4.95 1.16 -1.55
CA GLU A 57 3.60 0.60 -1.69
C GLU A 57 3.63 -0.89 -2.03
N ASN A 58 4.46 -1.28 -2.99
CA ASN A 58 4.61 -2.69 -3.35
C ASN A 58 5.10 -3.53 -2.17
N ASN A 59 6.09 -3.05 -1.40
CA ASN A 59 6.55 -3.74 -0.19
C ASN A 59 5.46 -3.80 0.90
N ALA A 60 4.68 -2.74 1.08
CA ALA A 60 3.58 -2.72 2.04
C ALA A 60 2.47 -3.73 1.65
N ALA A 61 2.14 -3.82 0.36
CA ALA A 61 1.18 -4.79 -0.16
C ALA A 61 1.64 -6.24 0.06
N TRP A 62 2.92 -6.52 -0.19
CA TRP A 62 3.54 -7.80 0.10
C TRP A 62 3.47 -8.15 1.59
N TYR A 63 3.77 -7.19 2.46
CA TYR A 63 3.72 -7.40 3.91
C TYR A 63 2.29 -7.69 4.39
N ALA A 64 1.31 -6.90 3.94
CA ALA A 64 -0.10 -7.11 4.27
C ALA A 64 -0.59 -8.49 3.81
N THR A 65 -0.28 -8.87 2.57
CA THR A 65 -0.65 -10.19 2.01
C THR A 65 0.00 -11.32 2.81
N SER A 66 1.26 -11.16 3.20
CA SER A 66 1.98 -12.16 3.99
C SER A 66 1.35 -12.38 5.37
N ILE A 67 0.93 -11.30 6.04
CA ILE A 67 0.19 -11.40 7.31
C ILE A 67 -1.10 -12.19 7.12
N TRP A 68 -1.88 -11.86 6.08
CA TRP A 68 -3.14 -12.56 5.79
C TRP A 68 -2.94 -14.05 5.54
N ILE A 69 -1.92 -14.44 4.79
CA ILE A 69 -1.60 -15.86 4.56
C ILE A 69 -1.24 -16.57 5.86
N VAL A 70 -0.44 -15.96 6.74
CA VAL A 70 -0.11 -16.54 8.05
C VAL A 70 -1.36 -16.72 8.90
N VAL A 71 -2.24 -15.72 8.95
CA VAL A 71 -3.51 -15.81 9.69
C VAL A 71 -4.39 -16.94 9.15
N LEU A 72 -4.53 -17.04 7.81
CA LEU A 72 -5.29 -18.13 7.19
C LEU A 72 -4.71 -19.49 7.50
N LEU A 73 -3.38 -19.64 7.48
CA LEU A 73 -2.72 -20.90 7.84
C LEU A 73 -2.92 -21.26 9.31
N LEU A 74 -2.91 -20.27 10.22
CA LEU A 74 -3.18 -20.50 11.64
C LEU A 74 -4.63 -20.93 11.89
N VAL A 75 -5.59 -20.26 11.24
CA VAL A 75 -7.02 -20.62 11.32
C VAL A 75 -7.26 -22.01 10.72
N TRP A 76 -6.66 -22.30 9.56
CA TRP A 76 -6.79 -23.61 8.93
C TRP A 76 -6.11 -24.73 9.73
N HIS A 77 -4.98 -24.44 10.38
CA HIS A 77 -4.34 -25.38 11.30
C HIS A 77 -5.22 -25.69 12.51
N ASP A 78 -5.91 -24.68 13.08
CA ASP A 78 -6.84 -24.89 14.19
C ASP A 78 -8.05 -25.76 13.79
N GLU A 79 -8.63 -25.51 12.60
CA GLU A 79 -9.73 -26.32 12.06
C GLU A 79 -9.33 -27.77 11.73
N TYR A 80 -8.08 -28.02 11.30
CA TYR A 80 -7.64 -29.36 10.88
C TYR A 80 -6.88 -30.15 11.95
N THR A 81 -6.36 -29.51 13.01
CA THR A 81 -5.64 -30.23 14.07
C THR A 81 -6.52 -30.74 15.19
N GLY A 82 -7.79 -30.32 15.27
CA GLY A 82 -8.80 -30.98 16.11
C GLY A 82 -8.27 -31.37 17.50
N ILE A 83 -7.52 -30.49 18.15
CA ILE A 83 -7.17 -30.69 19.55
C ILE A 83 -8.37 -30.18 20.33
N ASP A 84 -9.37 -31.07 20.43
CA ASP A 84 -10.36 -31.05 21.50
C ASP A 84 -9.59 -30.91 22.82
N CYS A 85 -9.67 -29.72 23.41
CA CYS A 85 -9.26 -29.49 24.80
C CYS A 85 -10.34 -30.05 25.73
#